data_AF-A0A3D5Q438-F1
#
_entry.id   AF-A0A3D5Q438-F1
#
_cell.length_a   1.000
_cell.length_b   1.000
_cell.length_c   1.000
_cell.angle_alpha   90.00
_cell.angle_beta   90.00
_cell.angle_gamma   90.00
#
_symmetry.space_group_name_H-M   'P 1'
#
loop_
_entity.id
_entity.type
_entity.pdbx_description
1 polymer ?
#
loop_
_entity_poly.entity_id
_entity_poly.type
_entity_poly.pdbx_seq_one_letter_code
_entity_poly.pdbx_strand_id
1 'polypeptide(L)' 'MATPAEYKNILDSLTTAVLVLGEGLSIKYLNPAAESLFETSITRSQGNPFSDVLVDSRDALKTLHAAAENGQSYTRREA' A
#
# COMPACT_ATOMS: atom_id res chain seq x y z
N MET A 1 -5.59 -20.60 -17.08
CA MET A 1 -4.59 -20.12 -16.09
C MET A 1 -4.39 -18.64 -16.37
N ALA A 2 -4.75 -17.75 -15.44
CA ALA A 2 -4.48 -16.32 -15.63
C ALA A 2 -2.98 -16.06 -15.46
N THR A 3 -2.40 -15.20 -16.31
CA THR A 3 -0.98 -14.88 -16.26
C THR A 3 -0.71 -13.79 -15.22
N PRO A 4 0.52 -13.63 -14.70
CA PRO A 4 0.85 -12.57 -13.75
C PRO A 4 0.46 -11.15 -14.23
N ALA A 5 0.44 -10.92 -15.55
CA ALA A 5 0.01 -9.65 -16.14
C ALA A 5 -1.50 -9.40 -16.00
N GLU A 6 -2.33 -10.44 -16.10
CA GLU A 6 -3.78 -10.35 -15.97
C GLU A 6 -4.20 -9.88 -14.58
N TYR A 7 -3.55 -10.39 -13.53
CA TYR A 7 -3.82 -9.97 -12.14
C TYR A 7 -3.46 -8.51 -11.90
N LYS A 8 -2.37 -8.03 -12.51
CA LYS A 8 -1.97 -6.63 -12.40
C LYS A 8 -3.02 -5.72 -13.04
N ASN A 9 -3.54 -6.09 -14.21
CA ASN A 9 -4.60 -5.31 -14.88
C ASN A 9 -5.88 -5.23 -14.04
N ILE A 10 -6.25 -6.31 -13.35
CA ILE A 10 -7.41 -6.31 -12.45
C ILE A 10 -7.18 -5.29 -11.32
N LEU A 11 -6.04 -5.36 -10.64
CA LEU A 11 -5.70 -4.43 -9.55
C LEU A 11 -5.63 -2.97 -10.04
N ASP A 12 -5.14 -2.77 -11.26
CA ASP A 12 -5.06 -1.47 -11.92
C ASP A 12 -6.45 -0.86 -12.18
N SER A 13 -7.42 -1.70 -12.52
CA SER A 13 -8.81 -1.29 -12.75
C SER A 13 -9.65 -1.02 -11.49
N LEU A 14 -9.13 -1.35 -10.30
CA LEU A 14 -9.84 -1.11 -9.04
C LEU A 14 -9.84 0.38 -8.69
N THR A 15 -11.01 0.90 -8.34
CA THR A 15 -11.16 2.26 -7.79
C THR A 15 -10.74 2.36 -6.32
N THR A 16 -10.60 1.22 -5.64
CA THR A 16 -10.06 1.14 -4.28
C THR A 16 -8.54 1.17 -4.31
N ALA A 17 -7.93 2.01 -3.47
CA ALA A 17 -6.48 2.05 -3.30
C ALA A 17 -5.95 0.72 -2.75
N VAL A 18 -5.04 0.09 -3.48
CA VAL A 18 -4.34 -1.14 -3.08
C VAL A 18 -2.84 -0.88 -3.09
N LEU A 19 -2.19 -1.21 -1.98
CA LEU A 19 -0.75 -1.12 -1.82
C LEU A 19 -0.17 -2.42 -1.26
N VAL A 20 1.04 -2.77 -1.70
CA VAL A 20 1.83 -3.86 -1.11
C VAL A 20 3.10 -3.26 -0.52
N LEU A 21 3.31 -3.54 0.76
CA LEU A 21 4.48 -3.11 1.50
C LEU A 21 5.36 -4.32 1.82
N GLY A 22 6.67 -4.14 1.68
CA GLY A 22 7.68 -5.09 2.14
C GLY A 22 8.11 -4.81 3.57
N GLU A 23 9.23 -5.41 3.95
CA GLU A 23 9.89 -5.15 5.23
C GLU A 23 10.20 -3.65 5.39
N GLY A 24 10.10 -3.15 6.62
CA GLY A 24 10.28 -1.73 6.92
C GLY A 24 9.23 -0.81 6.28
N LEU A 25 8.05 -1.34 5.95
CA LEU A 25 6.99 -0.63 5.21
C LEU A 25 7.45 -0.06 3.86
N SER A 26 8.42 -0.70 3.20
CA SER A 26 8.89 -0.28 1.89
C SER A 26 7.85 -0.51 0.80
N ILE A 27 7.56 0.48 -0.04
CA ILE A 27 6.53 0.35 -1.06
C ILE A 27 7.02 -0.57 -2.19
N LYS A 28 6.29 -1.67 -2.42
CA LYS A 28 6.56 -2.66 -3.47
C LYS A 28 5.57 -2.56 -4.63
N TYR A 29 4.32 -2.23 -4.34
CA TYR A 29 3.27 -2.07 -5.33
C TYR A 29 2.25 -1.02 -4.88
N LEU A 30 1.72 -0.29 -5.84
CA LEU A 30 0.61 0.65 -5.75
C LEU A 30 -0.20 0.44 -7.02
N ASN A 31 -1.53 0.42 -6.90
CA ASN A 31 -2.40 0.57 -8.06
C ASN A 31 -2.66 2.07 -8.35
N PRO A 32 -3.22 2.43 -9.52
CA PRO A 32 -3.46 3.83 -9.89
C PRO A 32 -4.36 4.56 -8.90
N ALA A 33 -5.33 3.87 -8.29
CA ALA A 33 -6.18 4.48 -7.27
C ALA A 33 -5.37 4.89 -6.02
N ALA A 34 -4.39 4.08 -5.60
CA ALA A 34 -3.49 4.44 -4.51
C ALA A 34 -2.55 5.57 -4.90
N GLU A 35 -1.97 5.55 -6.11
CA GLU A 35 -1.14 6.65 -6.63
C GLU A 35 -1.89 7.98 -6.62
N SER A 36 -3.14 7.97 -7.10
CA SER A 36 -4.03 9.13 -7.10
C SER A 36 -4.36 9.60 -5.67
N LEU A 37 -4.67 8.67 -4.75
CA LEU A 37 -5.02 9.01 -3.36
C LEU A 37 -3.85 9.63 -2.58
N PHE A 38 -2.64 9.14 -2.81
CA PHE A 38 -1.42 9.61 -2.13
C PHE A 38 -0.68 10.71 -2.90
N GLU A 39 -1.22 11.14 -4.05
CA GLU A 39 -0.58 12.11 -4.96
C GLU A 39 0.88 11.77 -5.26
N THR A 40 1.20 10.46 -5.33
CA THR A 40 2.57 9.95 -5.55
C THR A 40 2.60 8.95 -6.70
N SER A 41 3.77 8.79 -7.31
CA SER A 41 3.99 7.77 -8.33
C SER A 41 4.82 6.62 -7.77
N ILE A 42 4.50 5.39 -8.17
CA ILE A 42 5.24 4.18 -7.80
C ILE A 42 6.72 4.28 -8.16
N THR A 43 7.06 4.94 -9.26
CA THR A 43 8.44 5.17 -9.70
C THR A 43 9.24 6.07 -8.75
N ARG A 44 8.56 6.95 -8.01
CA ARG A 44 9.15 7.85 -7.01
C ARG A 44 9.15 7.24 -5.61
N SER A 45 8.18 6.38 -5.34
CA SER A 45 7.94 5.75 -4.04
C SER A 45 8.58 4.37 -3.89
N GLN A 46 9.00 3.72 -4.99
CA GLN A 46 9.62 2.40 -4.95
C GLN A 46 10.88 2.40 -4.08
N GLY A 47 10.90 1.53 -3.07
CA GLY A 47 12.03 1.41 -2.14
C GLY A 47 12.05 2.45 -1.02
N ASN A 48 11.23 3.50 -1.10
CA ASN A 48 11.04 4.44 0.00
C ASN A 48 10.06 3.86 1.04
N PRO A 49 10.25 4.16 2.33
CA PRO A 49 9.32 3.74 3.36
C PRO A 49 7.99 4.50 3.21
N PHE A 50 6.88 3.78 3.34
CA PHE A 50 5.53 4.34 3.23
C PHE A 50 5.26 5.44 4.26
N SER A 51 6.02 5.49 5.35
CA SER A 51 5.98 6.57 6.33
C SER A 51 6.33 7.95 5.77
N ASP A 52 7.09 8.03 4.67
CA ASP A 52 7.42 9.29 4.02
C ASP A 52 6.24 9.84 3.20
N VAL A 53 5.38 8.93 2.71
CA VAL A 53 4.16 9.26 1.95
C VAL A 53 2.98 9.54 2.88
N LEU A 54 2.92 8.85 4.03
CA LEU A 54 1.81 8.99 4.98
C LEU A 54 2.07 10.11 6.00
N VAL A 55 1.76 11.35 5.60
CA VAL A 55 2.04 12.57 6.39
C VAL A 55 1.22 12.68 7.69
N ASP A 56 -0.02 12.18 7.71
CA ASP A 56 -0.99 12.60 8.74
C ASP A 56 -1.33 11.54 9.81
N SER A 57 -0.89 10.29 9.65
CA SER A 57 -1.38 9.18 10.51
C SER A 57 -0.28 8.34 11.13
N ARG A 58 0.47 8.91 12.09
CA ARG A 58 1.44 8.17 12.92
C ARG A 58 0.83 6.94 13.60
N ASP A 59 -0.43 7.02 14.00
CA ASP A 59 -1.15 5.91 14.63
C ASP A 59 -1.45 4.76 13.65
N ALA A 60 -1.79 5.10 12.40
CA ALA A 60 -1.92 4.11 11.33
C ALA A 60 -0.57 3.46 11.01
N LEU A 61 0.53 4.23 10.95
CA LEU A 61 1.88 3.67 10.75
C LEU A 61 2.27 2.68 11.86
N LYS A 62 2.00 3.02 13.13
CA LYS A 62 2.25 2.10 14.24
C LYS A 62 1.45 0.81 14.09
N THR A 63 0.19 0.92 13.68
CA THR A 63 -0.67 -0.25 13.49
C THR A 63 -0.20 -1.10 12.31
N LEU A 64 0.23 -0.49 11.21
CA LEU A 64 0.83 -1.17 10.07
C LEU A 64 2.14 -1.89 10.45
N HIS A 65 3.00 -1.24 11.23
CA HIS A 65 4.21 -1.86 11.77
C HIS A 65 3.87 -3.06 12.66
N ALA A 66 2.95 -2.90 13.61
CA ALA A 66 2.53 -3.98 14.49
C ALA A 66 1.92 -5.15 13.70
N ALA A 67 1.08 -4.87 12.70
CA ALA A 67 0.50 -5.89 11.82
C ALA A 67 1.58 -6.63 11.02
N ALA A 68 2.57 -5.90 10.49
CA ALA A 68 3.69 -6.47 9.75
C ALA A 68 4.61 -7.33 10.63
N GLU A 69 4.95 -6.86 11.84
CA GLU A 69 5.83 -7.58 12.77
C GLU A 69 5.16 -8.81 13.39
N ASN A 70 3.86 -8.74 13.70
CA ASN A 70 3.11 -9.85 14.29
C ASN A 70 2.53 -10.80 13.23
N GLY A 71 2.60 -10.44 11.94
CA GLY A 71 1.99 -11.19 10.84
C GLY A 71 0.46 -11.29 10.94
N GLN A 72 -0.18 -10.37 11.67
CA GLN A 72 -1.62 -10.38 11.89
C GLN A 72 -2.34 -9.41 10.96
N SER A 73 -3.38 -9.90 10.29
CA SER A 73 -4.27 -9.08 9.47
C SER A 73 -4.97 -8.03 10.32
N TYR A 74 -4.88 -6.76 9.94
CA TYR A 74 -5.59 -5.67 10.59
C TYR A 74 -6.58 -5.01 9.63
N THR A 75 -7.81 -4.82 10.10
CA THR A 75 -8.87 -4.11 9.36
C THR A 75 -9.34 -2.94 10.19
N ARG A 76 -9.07 -1.71 9.75
CA ARG A 76 -9.65 -0.49 10.33
C ARG A 76 -10.96 -0.19 9.60
N ARG A 77 -12.02 0.11 10.35
CA ARG A 77 -13.27 0.67 9.83
C ARG A 77 -13.45 2.04 10.45
N GLU A 78 -13.63 3.07 9.63
CA GLU A 78 -14.13 4.35 10.13
C GLU A 78 -15.61 4.15 10.51
N ALA A 79 -15.98 4.60 11.71
CA ALA A 79 -17.33 4.52 12.27
C ALA A 79 -17.95 5.90 12.34
#